data_AF-A0A0R3Q8I9-F1
#
_entry.id   AF-A0A0R3Q8I9-F1
#
_cell.length_a   1.000
_cell.length_b   1.000
_cell.length_c   1.000
_cell.angle_alpha   90.00
_cell.angle_beta   90.00
_cell.angle_gamma   90.00
#
_symmetry.space_group_name_H-M   'P 1'
#
loop_
_entity.id
_entity.type
_entity.pdbx_description
1 polymer ?
#
loop_
_entity_poly.entity_id
_entity_poly.type
_entity_poly.pdbx_seq_one_letter_code
_entity_poly.pdbx_strand_id
1 'polypeptide(L)'
;MEWCITYLLPSIVIKLGSPKITIRRITNQMLIAYLKLQPDALNIVQKVIGNFLLNNENDMQIKDEALREIPNLMIIECANQNWKFLISSLVEMLHTISSERSKKIIRLLAHFKVYLGTEKLRKILSELSTKQYEIWKKYEQIIFETSDTMKEGVVNKEKMSSSVDVELRYRFGIIPMSTSNMLNNETDATSRIAALEQVNAIMNGITPEDTRKFAAHLHSYFLTLGNVLDDLNFKIVALCLDVIRLTLEKVGALLAPYIQVYLDTGLPCY
;
A
#
# COMPACT_ATOMS: atom_id res chain seq x y z
N MET A 1 -16.84 11.71 -14.11
CA MET A 1 -15.64 11.47 -13.29
C MET A 1 -14.54 10.68 -14.01
N GLU A 2 -14.86 9.67 -14.83
CA GLU A 2 -13.86 8.83 -15.55
C GLU A 2 -12.82 9.62 -16.38
N TRP A 3 -13.23 10.73 -17.00
CA TRP A 3 -12.36 11.56 -17.85
C TRP A 3 -11.29 12.33 -17.06
N CYS A 4 -11.61 12.81 -15.86
CA CYS A 4 -10.68 13.60 -15.04
C CYS A 4 -9.55 12.72 -14.48
N ILE A 5 -9.88 11.53 -13.99
CA ILE A 5 -8.87 10.60 -13.44
C ILE A 5 -7.96 10.11 -14.56
N THR A 6 -8.50 9.76 -15.73
CA THR A 6 -7.70 9.27 -16.86
C THR A 6 -6.63 10.28 -17.32
N TYR A 7 -6.95 11.58 -17.26
CA TYR A 7 -5.99 12.65 -17.59
C TYR A 7 -4.91 12.86 -16.51
N LEU A 8 -5.28 12.71 -15.24
CA LEU A 8 -4.35 12.87 -14.11
C LEU A 8 -3.50 11.63 -13.84
N LEU A 9 -3.95 10.47 -14.33
CA LEU A 9 -3.35 9.17 -14.00
C LEU A 9 -1.87 9.07 -14.35
N PRO A 10 -1.36 9.56 -15.51
CA PRO A 10 0.07 9.59 -15.79
C PRO A 10 0.85 10.40 -14.75
N SER A 11 0.35 11.58 -14.37
CA SER A 11 0.98 12.44 -13.37
C SER A 11 0.98 11.80 -11.98
N ILE A 12 -0.08 11.06 -11.64
CA ILE A 12 -0.18 10.30 -10.38
C ILE A 12 0.79 9.12 -10.40
N VAL A 13 0.82 8.32 -11.46
CA VAL A 13 1.66 7.12 -11.58
C VAL A 13 3.15 7.45 -11.46
N ILE A 14 3.62 8.56 -12.04
CA ILE A 14 5.02 9.00 -11.90
C ILE A 14 5.40 9.21 -10.42
N LYS A 15 4.44 9.59 -9.55
CA LYS A 15 4.69 9.77 -8.11
C LYS A 15 4.90 8.46 -7.36
N LEU A 16 4.55 7.30 -7.92
CA LEU A 16 4.94 5.99 -7.38
C LEU A 16 6.46 5.82 -7.33
N GLY A 17 7.20 6.52 -8.20
CA GLY A 17 8.66 6.53 -8.19
C GLY A 17 9.29 7.70 -7.42
N SER A 18 8.51 8.47 -6.67
CA SER A 18 9.04 9.63 -5.94
C SER A 18 10.15 9.23 -4.96
N PRO A 19 11.24 10.02 -4.82
CA PRO A 19 12.25 9.74 -3.80
C PRO A 19 11.71 9.91 -2.38
N LYS A 20 10.60 10.63 -2.20
CA LYS A 20 9.95 10.82 -0.89
C LYS A 20 8.95 9.71 -0.63
N ILE A 21 9.23 8.87 0.37
CA ILE A 21 8.36 7.74 0.75
C ILE A 21 6.92 8.17 1.07
N THR A 22 6.73 9.34 1.68
CA THR A 22 5.40 9.87 2.00
C THR A 22 4.58 10.12 0.74
N ILE A 23 5.20 10.67 -0.31
CA ILE A 23 4.53 10.90 -1.59
C ILE A 23 4.12 9.57 -2.20
N ARG A 24 5.02 8.58 -2.25
CA ARG A 24 4.71 7.25 -2.79
C ARG A 24 3.53 6.58 -2.07
N ARG A 25 3.51 6.65 -0.74
CA ARG A 25 2.42 6.08 0.08
C ARG A 25 1.07 6.74 -0.19
N ILE A 26 1.04 8.08 -0.27
CA ILE A 26 -0.19 8.82 -0.60
C ILE A 26 -0.65 8.46 -2.01
N THR A 27 0.26 8.41 -2.98
CA THR A 27 -0.06 7.99 -4.35
C THR A 27 -0.63 6.58 -4.39
N ASN A 28 -0.04 5.65 -3.65
CA ASN A 28 -0.55 4.29 -3.54
C ASN A 28 -1.96 4.26 -2.92
N GLN A 29 -2.19 4.99 -1.83
CA GLN A 29 -3.50 5.08 -1.21
C GLN A 29 -4.55 5.68 -2.14
N MET A 30 -4.20 6.72 -2.91
CA MET A 30 -5.09 7.31 -3.92
C MET A 30 -5.45 6.30 -5.01
N LEU A 31 -4.47 5.57 -5.55
CA LEU A 31 -4.71 4.54 -6.57
C LEU A 31 -5.54 3.37 -6.02
N ILE A 32 -5.27 2.93 -4.79
CA ILE A 32 -6.06 1.90 -4.11
C ILE A 32 -7.49 2.36 -3.91
N ALA A 33 -7.70 3.57 -3.37
CA ALA A 33 -9.04 4.12 -3.16
C ALA A 33 -9.81 4.22 -4.48
N TYR A 34 -9.15 4.68 -5.55
CA TYR A 34 -9.75 4.71 -6.87
C TYR A 34 -10.13 3.32 -7.39
N LEU A 35 -9.23 2.33 -7.25
CA LEU A 35 -9.48 0.95 -7.69
C LEU A 35 -10.53 0.23 -6.84
N LYS A 36 -10.68 0.58 -5.55
CA LYS A 36 -11.79 0.08 -4.71
C LYS A 36 -13.14 0.59 -5.19
N LEU A 37 -13.21 1.86 -5.57
CA LEU A 37 -14.44 2.47 -6.08
C LEU A 37 -14.76 2.02 -7.52
N GLN A 38 -13.74 1.83 -8.35
CA GLN A 38 -13.89 1.43 -9.75
C GLN A 38 -12.85 0.37 -10.16
N PRO A 39 -13.06 -0.92 -9.81
CA PRO A 39 -12.13 -2.00 -10.13
C PRO A 39 -11.87 -2.18 -11.63
N ASP A 40 -12.86 -1.88 -12.48
CA ASP A 40 -12.75 -2.00 -13.93
C ASP A 40 -11.78 -0.99 -14.55
N ALA A 41 -11.47 0.10 -13.83
CA ALA A 41 -10.45 1.06 -14.25
C ALA A 41 -9.02 0.49 -14.19
N LEU A 42 -8.82 -0.70 -13.59
CA LEU A 42 -7.53 -1.35 -13.48
C LEU A 42 -6.82 -1.48 -14.83
N ASN A 43 -7.56 -1.75 -15.91
CA ASN A 43 -6.96 -1.88 -17.24
C ASN A 43 -6.23 -0.59 -17.66
N ILE A 44 -6.84 0.57 -17.40
CA ILE A 44 -6.25 1.88 -17.70
C ILE A 44 -5.04 2.14 -16.80
N VAL A 45 -5.18 1.87 -15.49
CA VAL A 45 -4.08 2.01 -14.52
C VAL A 45 -2.87 1.17 -14.91
N GLN A 46 -3.07 -0.10 -15.27
CA GLN A 46 -2.01 -0.98 -15.72
C GLN A 46 -1.30 -0.46 -16.97
N LYS A 47 -2.04 0.06 -17.96
CA LYS A 47 -1.45 0.62 -19.18
C LYS A 47 -0.57 1.84 -18.86
N VAL A 48 -1.04 2.73 -17.98
CA VAL A 48 -0.26 3.91 -17.59
C VAL A 48 1.00 3.51 -16.81
N ILE A 49 0.90 2.55 -15.88
CA ILE A 49 2.05 2.01 -15.15
C ILE A 49 3.04 1.33 -16.12
N GLY A 50 2.54 0.48 -17.02
CA GLY A 50 3.37 -0.21 -18.02
C GLY A 50 4.12 0.76 -18.92
N ASN A 51 3.44 1.79 -19.44
CA ASN A 51 4.05 2.84 -20.25
C ASN A 51 5.12 3.62 -19.46
N PHE A 52 4.84 3.95 -18.20
CA PHE A 52 5.80 4.62 -17.33
C PHE A 52 7.07 3.77 -17.10
N LEU A 53 6.91 2.47 -16.85
CA LEU A 53 8.03 1.54 -16.63
C LEU A 53 8.87 1.32 -17.90
N LEU A 54 8.21 1.25 -19.06
CA LEU A 54 8.87 1.02 -20.36
C LEU A 54 9.46 2.28 -20.99
N ASN A 55 9.06 3.48 -20.55
CA ASN A 55 9.62 4.72 -21.10
C ASN A 55 11.10 4.88 -20.72
N ASN A 56 11.99 4.85 -21.71
CA ASN A 56 13.44 4.97 -21.54
C ASN A 56 13.91 6.33 -21.02
N GLU A 57 13.09 7.37 -21.12
CA GLU A 57 13.41 8.71 -20.59
C GLU A 57 13.32 8.77 -19.07
N ASN A 58 12.56 7.87 -18.45
CA ASN A 58 12.39 7.84 -17.00
C ASN A 58 13.62 7.24 -16.32
N ASP A 59 14.11 7.91 -15.28
CA ASP A 59 15.23 7.44 -14.47
C ASP A 59 14.96 6.04 -13.89
N MET A 60 15.96 5.17 -13.99
CA MET A 60 15.86 3.78 -13.56
C MET A 60 15.61 3.65 -12.04
N GLN A 61 16.16 4.54 -11.21
CA GLN A 61 15.92 4.58 -9.77
C GLN A 61 14.45 4.90 -9.46
N ILE A 62 13.83 5.80 -10.24
CA ILE A 62 12.42 6.15 -10.10
C ILE A 62 11.54 4.94 -10.46
N LYS A 63 11.88 4.21 -11.54
CA LYS A 63 11.21 2.95 -11.90
C LYS A 63 11.36 1.89 -10.80
N ASP A 64 12.55 1.78 -10.24
CA ASP A 64 12.85 0.83 -9.16
C ASP A 64 12.04 1.11 -7.89
N GLU A 65 11.84 2.38 -7.52
CA GLU A 65 10.95 2.72 -6.41
C GLU A 65 9.49 2.39 -6.74
N ALA A 66 9.02 2.70 -7.95
CA ALA A 66 7.67 2.34 -8.38
C ALA A 66 7.42 0.82 -8.35
N LEU A 67 8.38 0.01 -8.78
CA LEU A 67 8.29 -1.46 -8.73
C LEU A 67 8.06 -2.00 -7.30
N ARG A 68 8.56 -1.31 -6.26
CA ARG A 68 8.33 -1.70 -4.85
C ARG A 68 6.92 -1.35 -4.38
N GLU A 69 6.30 -0.36 -4.99
CA GLU A 69 5.01 0.19 -4.60
C GLU A 69 3.84 -0.53 -5.30
N ILE A 70 4.05 -1.05 -6.52
CA ILE A 70 3.02 -1.76 -7.33
C ILE A 70 2.35 -2.95 -6.61
N PRO A 71 3.04 -3.79 -5.81
CA PRO A 71 2.38 -4.87 -5.08
C PRO A 71 1.21 -4.41 -4.21
N ASN A 72 1.22 -3.17 -3.73
CA ASN A 72 0.13 -2.63 -2.90
C ASN A 72 -1.17 -2.43 -3.69
N LEU A 73 -1.11 -2.39 -5.03
CA LEU A 73 -2.28 -2.31 -5.90
C LEU A 73 -2.97 -3.68 -6.10
N MET A 74 -2.35 -4.78 -5.63
CA MET A 74 -2.92 -6.14 -5.69
C MET A 74 -3.98 -6.34 -4.59
N ILE A 75 -5.03 -5.54 -4.62
CA ILE A 75 -6.14 -5.55 -3.66
C ILE A 75 -7.22 -6.56 -4.05
N ILE A 76 -7.94 -7.12 -3.09
CA ILE A 76 -8.90 -8.22 -3.34
C ILE A 76 -10.00 -7.84 -4.35
N GLU A 77 -10.41 -6.58 -4.37
CA GLU A 77 -11.39 -6.01 -5.30
C GLU A 77 -10.93 -6.14 -6.77
N CYS A 78 -9.61 -6.19 -7.01
CA CYS A 78 -9.00 -6.35 -8.32
C CYS A 78 -8.58 -7.81 -8.63
N ALA A 79 -8.87 -8.78 -7.76
CA ALA A 79 -8.36 -10.16 -7.91
C ALA A 79 -8.97 -10.91 -9.09
N ASN A 80 -10.16 -10.51 -9.53
CA ASN A 80 -10.84 -11.08 -10.69
C ASN A 80 -10.61 -10.30 -11.98
N GLN A 81 -9.93 -9.16 -11.91
CA GLN A 81 -9.62 -8.33 -13.05
C GLN A 81 -8.45 -8.91 -13.86
N ASN A 82 -8.34 -8.51 -15.14
CA ASN A 82 -7.27 -9.00 -16.01
C ASN A 82 -5.98 -8.20 -15.80
N TRP A 83 -4.92 -8.84 -15.30
CA TRP A 83 -3.60 -8.24 -15.03
C TRP A 83 -2.59 -8.36 -16.18
N LYS A 84 -3.05 -8.74 -17.37
CA LYS A 84 -2.21 -9.00 -18.55
C LYS A 84 -1.30 -7.83 -18.89
N PHE A 85 -1.83 -6.62 -18.99
CA PHE A 85 -1.04 -5.48 -19.49
C PHE A 85 0.22 -5.24 -18.65
N LEU A 86 0.07 -5.25 -17.33
CA LEU A 86 1.21 -5.02 -16.45
C LEU A 86 2.19 -6.20 -16.46
N ILE A 87 1.69 -7.45 -16.48
CA ILE A 87 2.55 -8.64 -16.60
C ILE A 87 3.33 -8.61 -17.92
N SER A 88 2.68 -8.30 -19.05
CA SER A 88 3.33 -8.14 -20.35
C SER A 88 4.42 -7.06 -20.32
N SER A 89 4.15 -5.90 -19.72
CA SER A 89 5.14 -4.82 -19.59
C SER A 89 6.34 -5.23 -18.74
N LEU A 90 6.13 -5.98 -17.65
CA LEU A 90 7.22 -6.46 -16.80
C LEU A 90 8.09 -7.50 -17.52
N VAL A 91 7.47 -8.41 -18.28
CA VAL A 91 8.19 -9.39 -19.11
C VAL A 91 8.98 -8.69 -20.22
N GLU A 92 8.41 -7.67 -20.86
CA GLU A 92 9.14 -6.86 -21.85
C GLU A 92 10.32 -6.14 -21.20
N MET A 93 10.14 -5.61 -19.98
CA MET A 93 11.21 -4.96 -19.24
C MET A 93 12.34 -5.95 -18.89
N LEU A 94 12.04 -7.21 -18.51
CA LEU A 94 13.07 -8.25 -18.30
C LEU A 94 13.98 -8.46 -19.52
N HIS A 95 13.49 -8.21 -20.73
CA HIS A 95 14.28 -8.33 -21.95
C HIS A 95 15.31 -7.20 -22.11
N THR A 96 15.01 -6.01 -21.59
CA THR A 96 15.79 -4.78 -21.83
C THR A 96 16.80 -4.46 -20.73
N ILE A 97 16.67 -5.04 -19.54
CA ILE A 97 17.54 -4.77 -18.39
C ILE A 97 18.57 -5.88 -18.08
N SER A 98 19.68 -5.49 -17.47
CA SER A 98 20.77 -6.39 -17.06
C SER A 98 20.37 -7.40 -15.97
N SER A 99 21.09 -8.52 -15.88
CA SER A 99 20.72 -9.65 -15.01
C SER A 99 20.62 -9.30 -13.53
N GLU A 100 21.45 -8.39 -13.01
CA GLU A 100 21.41 -7.98 -11.60
C GLU A 100 20.14 -7.21 -11.25
N ARG A 101 19.63 -6.41 -12.19
CA ARG A 101 18.43 -5.57 -12.00
C ARG A 101 17.13 -6.32 -12.25
N SER A 102 17.19 -7.45 -12.96
CA SER A 102 16.05 -8.34 -13.18
C SER A 102 15.40 -8.83 -11.88
N LYS A 103 16.15 -8.90 -10.78
CA LYS A 103 15.68 -9.36 -9.46
C LYS A 103 14.43 -8.64 -8.96
N LYS A 104 14.33 -7.32 -9.15
CA LYS A 104 13.17 -6.55 -8.67
C LYS A 104 11.91 -6.90 -9.47
N ILE A 105 12.06 -7.10 -10.78
CA ILE A 105 10.96 -7.49 -11.66
C ILE A 105 10.54 -8.94 -11.37
N ILE A 106 11.51 -9.85 -11.24
CA ILE A 106 11.27 -11.25 -10.84
C ILE A 106 10.48 -11.30 -9.53
N ARG A 107 10.87 -10.50 -8.53
CA ARG A 107 10.16 -10.40 -7.26
C ARG A 107 8.71 -9.92 -7.43
N LEU A 108 8.48 -8.91 -8.27
CA LEU A 108 7.13 -8.44 -8.56
C LEU A 108 6.28 -9.49 -9.30
N LEU A 109 6.86 -10.22 -10.25
CA LEU A 109 6.19 -11.34 -10.93
C LEU A 109 5.87 -12.50 -9.97
N ALA A 110 6.74 -12.74 -8.97
CA ALA A 110 6.47 -13.69 -7.90
C ALA A 110 5.27 -13.26 -7.04
N HIS A 111 5.14 -11.95 -6.74
CA HIS A 111 3.94 -11.42 -6.07
C HIS A 111 2.67 -11.69 -6.90
N PHE A 112 2.72 -11.53 -8.23
CA PHE A 112 1.59 -11.88 -9.11
C PHE A 112 1.22 -13.36 -9.05
N LYS A 113 2.21 -14.27 -9.00
CA LYS A 113 1.95 -15.71 -8.84
C LYS A 113 1.23 -16.01 -7.51
N VAL A 114 1.66 -15.39 -6.42
CA VAL A 114 1.01 -15.57 -5.10
C VAL A 114 -0.42 -15.02 -5.13
N TYR A 115 -0.60 -13.81 -5.69
CA TYR A 115 -1.87 -13.09 -5.68
C TYR A 115 -2.94 -13.68 -6.62
N LEU A 116 -2.56 -14.04 -7.85
CA LEU A 116 -3.51 -14.58 -8.85
C LEU A 116 -3.71 -16.09 -8.72
N GLY A 117 -2.74 -16.79 -8.16
CA GLY A 117 -2.68 -18.25 -8.20
C GLY A 117 -2.29 -18.80 -9.59
N THR A 118 -1.98 -20.09 -9.63
CA THR A 118 -1.41 -20.75 -10.81
C THR A 118 -2.34 -20.73 -12.02
N GLU A 119 -3.64 -20.99 -11.83
CA GLU A 119 -4.60 -21.12 -12.94
C GLU A 119 -4.85 -19.79 -13.67
N LYS A 120 -5.14 -18.71 -12.92
CA LYS A 120 -5.35 -17.38 -13.50
C LYS A 120 -4.08 -16.86 -14.16
N LEU A 121 -2.92 -17.05 -13.52
CA LEU A 121 -1.64 -16.67 -14.11
C LEU A 121 -1.41 -17.42 -15.42
N ARG A 122 -1.60 -18.75 -15.46
CA ARG A 122 -1.45 -19.56 -16.66
C ARG A 122 -2.34 -19.08 -17.81
N LYS A 123 -3.59 -18.70 -17.52
CA LYS A 123 -4.50 -18.10 -18.50
C LYS A 123 -3.91 -16.82 -19.08
N ILE A 124 -3.44 -15.90 -18.23
CA ILE A 124 -2.81 -14.64 -18.69
C ILE A 124 -1.55 -14.93 -19.53
N LEU A 125 -0.71 -15.89 -19.11
CA LEU A 125 0.50 -16.28 -19.83
C LEU A 125 0.20 -16.84 -21.22
N SER A 126 -0.91 -17.56 -21.38
CA SER A 126 -1.35 -18.07 -22.70
C SER A 126 -1.76 -16.97 -23.68
N GLU A 127 -2.06 -15.77 -23.17
CA GLU A 127 -2.44 -14.61 -23.99
C GLU A 127 -1.24 -13.70 -24.33
N LEU A 128 -0.03 -14.03 -23.86
CA LEU A 128 1.22 -13.32 -24.21
C LEU A 128 1.67 -13.64 -25.63
N SER A 129 2.49 -12.76 -26.20
CA SER A 129 3.15 -13.07 -27.48
C SER A 129 4.19 -14.17 -27.30
N THR A 130 4.53 -14.90 -28.37
CA THR A 130 5.54 -15.97 -28.35
C THR A 130 6.87 -15.50 -27.75
N LYS A 131 7.33 -14.31 -28.14
CA LYS A 131 8.57 -13.70 -27.62
C LYS A 131 8.49 -13.47 -26.11
N GLN A 132 7.38 -12.93 -25.62
CA GLN A 132 7.18 -12.67 -24.18
C GLN A 132 7.10 -13.98 -23.39
N TYR A 133 6.43 -14.99 -23.93
CA TYR A 133 6.33 -16.29 -23.30
C TYR A 133 7.71 -16.97 -23.16
N GLU A 134 8.56 -16.88 -24.18
CA GLU A 134 9.95 -17.38 -24.11
C GLU A 134 10.78 -16.67 -23.04
N ILE A 135 10.64 -15.34 -22.92
CA ILE A 135 11.30 -14.56 -21.86
C ILE A 135 10.80 -15.02 -20.49
N TRP A 136 9.48 -15.14 -20.30
CA TRP A 136 8.91 -15.64 -19.05
C TRP A 136 9.50 -17.00 -18.68
N LYS A 137 9.51 -17.95 -19.64
CA LYS A 137 10.00 -19.31 -19.43
C LYS A 137 11.46 -19.36 -18.96
N LYS A 138 12.30 -18.43 -19.42
CA LYS A 138 13.69 -18.30 -18.95
C LYS A 138 13.81 -18.01 -17.45
N TYR A 139 12.84 -17.26 -16.89
CA TYR A 139 12.84 -16.85 -15.48
C TYR A 139 11.82 -17.61 -14.62
N GLU A 140 11.01 -18.47 -15.22
CA GLU A 140 9.89 -19.16 -14.58
C GLU A 140 10.31 -19.89 -13.31
N GLN A 141 11.38 -20.69 -13.37
CA GLN A 141 11.88 -21.41 -12.20
C GLN A 141 12.21 -20.45 -11.04
N ILE A 142 12.96 -19.38 -11.32
CA ILE A 142 13.38 -18.40 -10.30
C ILE A 142 12.16 -17.67 -9.73
N ILE A 143 11.19 -17.32 -10.57
CA ILE A 143 9.94 -16.67 -10.13
C ILE A 143 9.15 -17.61 -9.21
N PHE A 144 9.10 -18.90 -9.53
CA PHE A 144 8.38 -19.89 -8.73
C PHE A 144 9.06 -20.11 -7.38
N GLU A 145 10.37 -20.33 -7.36
CA GLU A 145 11.16 -20.44 -6.12
C GLU A 145 11.01 -19.19 -5.25
N THR A 146 11.10 -18.00 -5.87
CA THR A 146 10.89 -16.72 -5.17
C THR A 146 9.48 -16.61 -4.58
N SER A 147 8.46 -17.11 -5.27
CA SER A 147 7.08 -17.08 -4.75
C SER A 147 6.86 -18.09 -3.61
N ASP A 148 7.55 -19.22 -3.64
CA ASP A 148 7.38 -20.28 -2.64
C ASP A 148 8.05 -19.85 -1.32
N THR A 149 9.21 -19.19 -1.38
CA THR A 149 9.82 -18.54 -0.19
C THR A 149 8.94 -17.42 0.39
N MET A 150 8.18 -16.70 -0.44
CA MET A 150 7.20 -15.72 0.03
C MET A 150 6.02 -16.40 0.74
N LYS A 151 5.53 -17.53 0.24
CA LYS A 151 4.46 -18.31 0.88
C LYS A 151 4.95 -18.94 2.18
N GLU A 152 6.16 -19.49 2.23
CA GLU A 152 6.75 -20.01 3.46
C GLU A 152 7.00 -18.92 4.50
N GLY A 153 7.38 -17.70 4.08
CA GLY A 153 7.46 -16.55 4.98
C GLY A 153 6.10 -16.07 5.53
N VAL A 154 5.00 -16.42 4.86
CA VAL A 154 3.62 -16.17 5.31
C VAL A 154 3.10 -17.32 6.18
N VAL A 155 3.36 -18.58 5.80
CA VAL A 155 3.00 -19.79 6.57
C VAL A 155 3.84 -19.90 7.84
N ASN A 156 5.11 -19.50 7.84
CA ASN A 156 5.92 -19.37 9.06
C ASN A 156 5.53 -18.16 9.91
N LYS A 157 4.82 -17.16 9.36
CA LYS A 157 4.15 -16.14 10.18
C LYS A 157 2.86 -16.64 10.83
N GLU A 158 2.20 -17.63 10.22
CA GLU A 158 1.02 -18.31 10.79
C GLU A 158 1.39 -19.47 11.73
N LYS A 159 2.58 -20.09 11.57
CA LYS A 159 3.09 -21.17 12.43
C LYS A 159 4.12 -20.75 13.48
N MET A 160 4.72 -19.56 13.40
CA MET A 160 5.54 -19.01 14.48
C MET A 160 4.66 -18.25 15.49
N SER A 161 3.62 -18.94 15.99
CA SER A 161 3.18 -18.69 17.36
C SER A 161 4.22 -19.32 18.28
N SER A 162 4.70 -18.54 19.25
CA SER A 162 5.66 -18.94 20.30
C SER A 162 7.12 -19.15 19.87
N SER A 163 7.86 -18.06 19.70
CA SER A 163 9.15 -17.89 20.40
C SER A 163 9.71 -16.49 20.17
N VAL A 164 9.59 -15.66 21.21
CA VAL A 164 10.59 -14.70 21.72
C VAL A 164 11.61 -14.16 20.68
N ASP A 165 11.21 -13.16 19.90
CA ASP A 165 12.02 -11.95 19.66
C ASP A 165 11.15 -10.86 19.00
N VAL A 166 10.40 -10.13 19.84
CA VAL A 166 9.57 -9.01 19.39
C VAL A 166 10.48 -7.79 19.24
N GLU A 167 11.08 -7.64 18.07
CA GLU A 167 11.53 -6.32 17.64
C GLU A 167 10.25 -5.49 17.43
N LEU A 168 9.94 -4.64 18.42
CA LEU A 168 8.71 -3.84 18.52
C LEU A 168 8.54 -2.94 17.29
N ARG A 169 7.91 -3.47 16.23
CA ARG A 169 7.54 -2.67 15.07
C ARG A 169 6.37 -1.78 15.45
N TYR A 170 6.60 -0.47 15.43
CA TYR A 170 5.58 0.54 15.68
C TYR A 170 5.06 1.13 14.36
N ARG A 171 3.75 1.20 14.21
CA ARG A 171 3.05 2.02 13.21
C ARG A 171 2.81 3.41 13.77
N PHE A 172 2.87 4.41 12.89
CA PHE A 172 2.78 5.82 13.26
C PHE A 172 3.85 6.26 14.29
N GLY A 173 4.94 5.50 14.41
CA GLY A 173 6.04 5.78 15.35
C GLY A 173 5.80 5.32 16.79
N ILE A 174 4.55 5.13 17.23
CA ILE A 174 4.22 4.86 18.66
C ILE A 174 3.18 3.76 18.89
N ILE A 175 2.40 3.36 17.86
CA ILE A 175 1.36 2.34 18.00
C ILE A 175 1.95 0.97 17.63
N PRO A 176 1.93 -0.05 18.50
CA PRO A 176 2.41 -1.38 18.13
C PRO A 176 1.72 -1.93 16.89
N MET A 177 2.46 -2.63 16.02
CA MET A 177 1.89 -3.19 14.79
C MET A 177 0.80 -4.23 15.09
N SER A 178 0.92 -4.96 16.19
CA SER A 178 -0.12 -5.87 16.71
C SER A 178 -1.44 -5.12 16.94
N THR A 179 -1.39 -4.02 17.69
CA THR A 179 -2.54 -3.15 17.95
C THR A 179 -3.12 -2.58 16.66
N SER A 180 -2.26 -2.15 15.72
CA SER A 180 -2.73 -1.65 14.42
C SER A 180 -3.40 -2.73 13.58
N ASN A 181 -2.92 -3.97 13.59
CA ASN A 181 -3.55 -5.06 12.85
C ASN A 181 -4.92 -5.41 13.45
N MET A 182 -5.02 -5.42 14.77
CA MET A 182 -6.28 -5.63 15.48
C MET A 182 -7.32 -4.55 15.14
N LEU A 183 -6.88 -3.29 14.98
CA LEU A 183 -7.74 -2.16 14.62
C LEU A 183 -8.31 -2.25 13.20
N ASN A 184 -7.55 -2.87 12.27
CA ASN A 184 -7.96 -3.06 10.87
C ASN A 184 -8.72 -4.37 10.63
N ASN A 185 -8.99 -5.17 11.68
CA ASN A 185 -9.72 -6.41 11.54
C ASN A 185 -11.23 -6.16 11.51
N GLU A 186 -11.79 -5.94 10.32
CA GLU A 186 -13.22 -5.65 10.11
C GLU A 186 -14.14 -6.81 10.55
N THR A 187 -13.61 -8.03 10.67
CA THR A 187 -14.39 -9.24 11.00
C THR A 187 -14.54 -9.50 12.50
N ASP A 188 -13.73 -8.88 13.35
CA ASP A 188 -13.75 -9.09 14.80
C ASP A 188 -13.87 -7.77 15.58
N ALA A 189 -15.11 -7.47 15.97
CA ALA A 189 -15.44 -6.31 16.79
C ALA A 189 -14.71 -6.31 18.15
N THR A 190 -14.48 -7.48 18.75
CA THR A 190 -13.84 -7.59 20.07
C THR A 190 -12.36 -7.21 19.99
N SER A 191 -11.67 -7.70 18.96
CA SER A 191 -10.29 -7.31 18.64
C SER A 191 -10.17 -5.81 18.41
N ARG A 192 -11.09 -5.19 17.65
CA ARG A 192 -11.04 -3.74 17.41
C ARG A 192 -11.30 -2.91 18.67
N ILE A 193 -12.21 -3.35 19.54
CA ILE A 193 -12.45 -2.70 20.85
C ILE A 193 -11.17 -2.72 21.68
N ALA A 194 -10.55 -3.90 21.82
CA ALA A 194 -9.29 -4.05 22.57
C ALA A 194 -8.16 -3.22 21.95
N ALA A 195 -8.13 -3.09 20.62
CA ALA A 195 -7.17 -2.24 19.93
C ALA A 195 -7.39 -0.76 20.25
N LEU A 196 -8.63 -0.27 20.21
CA LEU A 196 -8.96 1.11 20.55
C LEU A 196 -8.61 1.43 22.01
N GLU A 197 -8.87 0.51 22.94
CA GLU A 197 -8.49 0.65 24.35
C GLU A 197 -6.95 0.73 24.52
N GLN A 198 -6.19 -0.08 23.78
CA GLN A 198 -4.73 0.00 23.78
C GLN A 198 -4.22 1.31 23.18
N VAL A 199 -4.81 1.77 22.07
CA VAL A 199 -4.48 3.07 21.48
C VAL A 199 -4.77 4.20 22.47
N ASN A 200 -5.89 4.12 23.18
CA ASN A 200 -6.28 5.08 24.22
C ASN A 200 -5.25 5.10 25.37
N ALA A 201 -4.79 3.93 25.83
CA ALA A 201 -3.76 3.84 26.86
C ALA A 201 -2.42 4.44 26.41
N ILE A 202 -2.01 4.18 25.16
CA ILE A 202 -0.78 4.74 24.57
C ILE A 202 -0.87 6.27 24.47
N MET A 203 -2.01 6.80 24.01
CA MET A 203 -2.22 8.25 23.92
C MET A 203 -2.24 8.93 25.29
N ASN A 204 -2.78 8.27 26.32
CA ASN A 204 -2.73 8.80 27.68
C ASN A 204 -1.30 8.88 28.24
N GLY A 205 -0.44 7.94 27.86
CA GLY A 205 0.97 7.87 28.29
C GLY A 205 1.98 8.53 27.35
N ILE A 206 1.53 9.28 26.34
CA ILE A 206 2.42 9.80 25.30
C ILE A 206 3.46 10.79 25.86
N THR A 207 4.74 10.56 25.56
CA THR A 207 5.83 11.45 25.97
C THR A 207 6.09 12.54 24.92
N PRO A 208 6.74 13.67 25.26
CA PRO A 208 7.08 14.72 24.28
C PRO A 208 8.00 14.27 23.12
N GLU A 209 8.77 13.19 23.32
CA GLU A 209 9.56 12.59 22.24
C GLU A 209 8.67 11.78 21.29
N ASP A 210 7.72 11.03 21.84
CA ASP A 210 6.73 10.26 21.09
C ASP A 210 5.82 11.17 20.29
N THR A 211 5.40 12.31 20.85
CA THR A 211 4.58 13.30 20.14
C THR A 211 5.28 13.81 18.87
N ARG A 212 6.61 13.99 18.90
CA ARG A 212 7.41 14.40 17.73
C ARG A 212 7.48 13.31 16.66
N LYS A 213 7.68 12.06 17.06
CA LYS A 213 7.67 10.90 16.14
C LYS A 213 6.28 10.71 15.52
N PHE A 214 5.25 10.91 16.32
CA PHE A 214 3.85 10.76 15.93
C PHE A 214 3.36 11.88 15.01
N ALA A 215 3.88 13.11 15.15
CA ALA A 215 3.49 14.27 14.34
C ALA A 215 3.61 14.03 12.82
N ALA A 216 4.69 13.37 12.37
CA ALA A 216 4.92 13.02 10.96
C ALA A 216 3.90 11.99 10.40
N HIS A 217 3.08 11.41 11.26
CA HIS A 217 2.15 10.33 10.95
C HIS A 217 0.70 10.63 11.32
N LEU A 218 0.40 11.83 11.82
CA LEU A 218 -0.94 12.24 12.24
C LEU A 218 -1.98 12.07 11.14
N HIS A 219 -1.65 12.47 9.91
CA HIS A 219 -2.57 12.32 8.77
C HIS A 219 -2.95 10.86 8.53
N SER A 220 -1.96 9.97 8.45
CA SER A 220 -2.19 8.53 8.24
C SER A 220 -2.90 7.88 9.43
N TYR A 221 -2.67 8.38 10.65
CA TYR A 221 -3.34 7.93 11.86
C TYR A 221 -4.83 8.31 11.83
N PHE A 222 -5.16 9.58 11.57
CA PHE A 222 -6.55 10.02 11.47
C PHE A 222 -7.30 9.37 10.32
N LEU A 223 -6.64 9.10 9.19
CA LEU A 223 -7.25 8.35 8.08
C LEU A 223 -7.58 6.91 8.49
N THR A 224 -6.73 6.28 9.31
CA THR A 224 -6.99 4.93 9.84
C THR A 224 -8.17 4.94 10.81
N LEU A 225 -8.25 5.94 11.69
CA LEU A 225 -9.40 6.11 12.59
C LEU A 225 -10.68 6.49 11.83
N GLY A 226 -10.58 7.24 10.74
CA GLY A 226 -11.70 7.56 9.84
C GLY A 226 -12.39 6.29 9.33
N ASN A 227 -11.60 5.30 8.86
CA ASN A 227 -12.16 4.02 8.43
C ASN A 227 -12.83 3.24 9.59
N VAL A 228 -12.40 3.45 10.84
CA VAL A 228 -13.03 2.83 12.03
C VAL A 228 -14.31 3.56 12.44
N LEU A 229 -14.47 4.84 12.07
CA LEU A 229 -15.72 5.58 12.29
C LEU A 229 -16.86 5.12 11.35
N ASP A 230 -16.51 4.53 10.21
CA ASP A 230 -17.49 3.95 9.27
C ASP A 230 -18.05 2.58 9.76
N ASP A 231 -17.73 2.19 11.00
CA ASP A 231 -18.10 0.88 11.53
C ASP A 231 -19.58 0.77 11.93
N LEU A 232 -20.18 -0.39 11.65
CA LEU A 232 -21.57 -0.68 11.99
C LEU A 232 -21.81 -0.81 13.51
N ASN A 233 -20.77 -1.05 14.31
CA ASN A 233 -20.88 -1.19 15.76
C ASN A 233 -20.69 0.16 16.46
N PHE A 234 -21.80 0.68 17.01
CA PHE A 234 -21.81 1.96 17.72
C PHE A 234 -20.78 2.07 18.86
N LYS A 235 -20.48 0.98 19.58
CA LYS A 235 -19.48 0.99 20.66
C LYS A 235 -18.08 1.30 20.12
N ILE A 236 -17.78 0.84 18.92
CA ILE A 236 -16.48 1.04 18.26
C ILE A 236 -16.36 2.45 17.74
N VAL A 237 -17.44 2.98 17.15
CA VAL A 237 -17.52 4.39 16.74
C VAL A 237 -17.34 5.32 17.96
N ALA A 238 -18.03 5.06 19.07
CA ALA A 238 -17.91 5.85 20.29
C ALA A 238 -16.48 5.83 20.87
N LEU A 239 -15.88 4.65 21.01
CA LEU A 239 -14.50 4.51 21.48
C LEU A 239 -13.48 5.16 20.53
N CYS A 240 -13.73 5.10 19.22
CA CYS A 240 -12.89 5.76 18.23
C CYS A 240 -12.97 7.28 18.34
N LEU A 241 -14.15 7.84 18.55
CA LEU A 241 -14.33 9.28 18.80
C LEU A 241 -13.60 9.73 20.08
N ASP A 242 -13.66 8.93 21.15
CA ASP A 242 -12.92 9.20 22.39
C ASP A 242 -11.40 9.21 22.17
N VAL A 243 -10.89 8.24 21.39
CA VAL A 243 -9.47 8.18 21.00
C VAL A 243 -9.07 9.38 20.15
N ILE A 244 -9.91 9.82 19.20
CA ILE A 244 -9.66 11.02 18.39
C ILE A 244 -9.59 12.25 19.28
N ARG A 245 -10.57 12.42 20.18
CA ARG A 245 -10.63 13.52 21.13
C ARG A 245 -9.35 13.55 21.98
N LEU A 246 -8.97 12.43 22.59
CA LEU A 246 -7.76 12.37 23.42
C LEU A 246 -6.49 12.68 22.60
N THR A 247 -6.43 12.20 21.37
CA THR A 247 -5.30 12.49 20.47
C THR A 247 -5.20 13.99 20.19
N LEU A 248 -6.32 14.67 19.95
CA LEU A 248 -6.36 16.11 19.75
C LEU A 248 -6.01 16.88 21.03
N GLU A 249 -6.43 16.42 22.21
CA GLU A 249 -6.03 17.03 23.49
C GLU A 249 -4.52 16.94 23.74
N LYS A 250 -3.89 15.80 23.39
CA LYS A 250 -2.46 15.54 23.66
C LYS A 250 -1.52 16.07 22.59
N VAL A 251 -1.98 16.13 21.34
CA VAL A 251 -1.14 16.46 20.17
C VAL A 251 -1.59 17.76 19.48
N GLY A 252 -2.74 18.33 19.87
CA GLY A 252 -3.33 19.53 19.26
C GLY A 252 -2.43 20.75 19.28
N ALA A 253 -1.59 20.92 20.31
CA ALA A 253 -0.60 21.99 20.36
C ALA A 253 0.45 21.92 19.22
N LEU A 254 0.75 20.71 18.71
CA LEU A 254 1.61 20.52 17.54
C LEU A 254 0.88 20.69 16.20
N LEU A 255 -0.45 20.65 16.20
CA LEU A 255 -1.29 20.93 15.03
C LEU A 255 -1.52 22.44 14.84
N ALA A 256 -1.37 23.24 15.89
CA ALA A 256 -1.57 24.69 15.85
C ALA A 256 -0.76 25.40 14.73
N PRO A 257 0.54 25.11 14.50
CA PRO A 257 1.28 25.70 13.39
C PRO A 257 0.75 25.28 12.01
N TYR A 258 0.24 24.04 11.87
CA TYR A 258 -0.33 23.55 10.61
C TYR A 258 -1.70 24.17 10.33
N ILE A 259 -2.51 24.45 11.36
CA ILE A 259 -3.78 25.17 11.25
C ILE A 259 -3.53 26.66 10.95
N GLN A 260 -2.51 27.27 11.57
CA GLN A 260 -2.10 28.65 11.30
C GLN A 260 -1.70 28.85 9.84
N VAL A 261 -0.98 27.90 9.24
CA VAL A 261 -0.62 27.96 7.80
C VAL A 261 -1.86 27.96 6.91
N TYR A 262 -2.94 27.26 7.27
CA TYR A 262 -4.20 27.30 6.51
C TYR A 262 -5.00 28.59 6.73
N LEU A 263 -4.88 29.24 7.90
CA LEU A 263 -5.51 30.53 8.18
C LEU A 263 -4.73 31.71 7.56
N ASP A 264 -3.40 31.63 7.55
CA ASP A 264 -2.50 32.67 7.02
C ASP A 264 -2.34 32.61 5.50
N THR A 265 -2.58 31.46 4.86
CA THR A 265 -2.49 31.33 3.39
C THR A 265 -3.72 31.81 2.62
N GLY A 266 -4.73 32.37 3.31
CA GLY A 266 -5.77 33.20 2.69
C GLY A 266 -6.28 32.66 1.35
N LEU A 267 -6.90 31.48 1.36
CA LEU A 267 -7.73 31.09 0.21
C LEU A 267 -8.99 31.98 0.25
N PRO A 268 -9.23 32.83 -0.77
CA PRO A 268 -10.49 33.54 -0.86
C PRO A 268 -11.58 32.51 -1.09
N CYS A 269 -12.58 32.51 -0.22
CA CYS A 269 -13.83 31.84 -0.50
C CYS A 269 -14.47 32.49 -1.73
N TYR A 270 -14.46 31.78 -2.86
CA TYR A 270 -15.41 31.91 -3.97
C TYR A 270 -15.62 30.53 -4.59
#